data_AF-A0A7J4SV74-F1
#
_entry.id   AF-A0A7J4SV74-F1
#
_cell.length_a   1.000
_cell.length_b   1.000
_cell.length_c   1.000
_cell.angle_alpha   90.00
_cell.angle_beta   90.00
_cell.angle_gamma   90.00
#
_symmetry.space_group_name_H-M   'P 1'
#
loop_
_entity.id
_entity.type
_entity.pdbx_description
1 polymer ?
#
loop_
_entity_poly.entity_id
_entity_poly.type
_entity_poly.pdbx_seq_one_letter_code
_entity_poly.pdbx_strand_id
1 'polypeptide(L)'
;WAPSNTPNGGWGVFNQTALIRMETTEFDMYGTSAPGFSNMNLALGNDAGILLVKQYASYESPPQSSDVDLIGIVHYAAVLVFFLLTCFSVALQNPKQIAKLGSAFVLLVAIAVVPELSVKLAENSATQGEVEWDDDWPDEWKGTQVMVFEIDGQQHAIGGLEPQTTVYELTTLACEELGITTQIEQQYLGAYLVSFNGSIGDGWEFTVDGTRSPVGMSDAQLKDDSIVEWRPV
;
A
#
# COMPACT_ATOMS: atom_id res chain seq x y z
N TRP A 1 1.19 6.15 21.80
CA TRP A 1 0.65 7.50 22.00
C TRP A 1 1.28 8.10 23.25
N ALA A 2 1.62 9.38 23.25
CA ALA A 2 2.15 10.09 24.42
C ALA A 2 1.73 11.58 24.38
N PRO A 3 1.46 12.22 25.54
CA PRO A 3 1.17 13.65 25.57
C PRO A 3 2.43 14.48 25.28
N SER A 4 2.26 15.57 24.54
CA SER A 4 3.27 16.62 24.37
C SER A 4 3.14 17.59 25.53
N ASN A 5 4.11 17.55 26.45
CA ASN A 5 4.06 18.31 27.69
C ASN A 5 4.49 19.78 27.48
N THR A 6 3.70 20.53 26.72
CA THR A 6 3.97 21.94 26.37
C THR A 6 2.71 22.80 26.56
N PRO A 7 2.81 24.14 26.59
CA PRO A 7 1.63 25.03 26.67
C PRO A 7 0.62 24.82 25.56
N ASN A 8 1.08 24.48 24.36
CA ASN A 8 0.25 24.20 23.20
C ASN A 8 -0.21 22.73 23.14
N GLY A 9 0.24 21.90 24.09
CA GLY A 9 -0.17 20.51 24.27
C GLY A 9 -0.02 19.62 23.04
N GLY A 10 -1.00 18.72 22.88
CA GLY A 10 -1.11 17.77 21.78
C GLY A 10 -0.77 16.34 22.19
N TRP A 11 -1.14 15.38 21.35
CA TRP A 11 -0.99 13.95 21.61
C TRP A 11 -0.23 13.29 20.45
N GLY A 12 1.01 12.91 20.71
CA GLY A 12 1.85 12.23 19.72
C GLY A 12 1.43 10.79 19.54
N VAL A 13 1.22 10.38 18.29
CA VAL A 13 0.98 9.00 17.89
C VAL A 13 2.28 8.44 17.33
N PHE A 14 2.76 7.33 17.91
CA PHE A 14 4.06 6.76 17.57
C PHE A 14 3.91 5.35 17.01
N ASN A 15 4.74 5.01 16.02
CA ASN A 15 4.99 3.62 15.60
C ASN A 15 6.36 3.21 16.13
N GLN A 16 6.39 2.39 17.18
CA GLN A 16 7.58 1.95 17.91
C GLN A 16 8.44 3.10 18.46
N THR A 17 9.18 3.81 17.60
CA THR A 17 10.07 4.93 17.91
C THR A 17 9.85 6.18 17.06
N ALA A 18 9.13 6.09 15.94
CA ALA A 18 8.86 7.23 15.07
C ALA A 18 7.53 7.91 15.41
N LEU A 19 7.51 9.24 15.49
CA LEU A 19 6.28 10.03 15.59
C LEU A 19 5.58 9.99 14.22
N ILE A 20 4.39 9.39 14.16
CA ILE A 20 3.56 9.30 12.96
C ILE A 20 2.81 10.63 12.74
N ARG A 21 2.19 11.14 13.80
CA ARG A 21 1.40 12.39 13.76
C ARG A 21 1.17 12.96 15.14
N MET A 22 0.86 14.25 15.17
CA MET A 22 0.36 14.95 16.35
C MET A 22 -1.15 15.13 16.24
N GLU A 23 -1.89 14.62 17.21
CA GLU A 23 -3.33 14.81 17.35
C GLU A 23 -3.60 15.99 18.28
N THR A 24 -4.41 16.93 17.81
CA THR A 24 -4.76 18.14 18.57
C THR A 24 -6.24 18.20 18.95
N THR A 25 -6.53 18.89 20.04
CA THR A 25 -7.85 19.10 20.63
C THR A 25 -7.99 20.53 21.14
N GLU A 26 -9.22 20.97 21.40
CA GLU A 26 -9.49 22.30 21.97
C GLU A 26 -8.97 22.47 23.41
N PHE A 27 -8.57 21.38 24.07
CA PHE A 27 -8.11 21.35 25.46
C PHE A 27 -6.65 20.88 25.57
N ASP A 28 -5.89 21.03 24.49
CA ASP A 28 -4.46 20.73 24.48
C ASP A 28 -3.70 21.68 25.40
N MET A 29 -3.14 21.11 26.45
CA MET A 29 -2.27 21.79 27.41
C MET A 29 -1.26 20.77 27.94
N TYR A 30 -0.48 21.16 28.94
CA TYR A 30 0.39 20.25 29.69
C TYR A 30 -0.36 18.99 30.11
N GLY A 31 0.25 17.84 29.85
CA GLY A 31 -0.31 16.54 30.13
C GLY A 31 0.81 15.54 30.37
N THR A 32 0.69 14.78 31.44
CA THR A 32 1.62 13.70 31.78
C THR A 32 0.97 12.32 31.75
N SER A 33 -0.36 12.26 31.70
CA SER A 33 -1.11 11.02 31.66
C SER A 33 -1.11 10.41 30.25
N ALA A 34 -0.95 9.08 30.18
CA ALA A 34 -1.15 8.36 28.92
C ALA A 34 -2.63 8.38 28.54
N PRO A 35 -2.96 8.38 27.24
CA PRO A 35 -4.35 8.29 26.81
C PRO A 35 -4.96 6.93 27.19
N GLY A 36 -6.22 6.96 27.60
CA GLY A 36 -7.01 5.77 27.89
C GLY A 36 -7.78 5.30 26.66
N PHE A 37 -7.70 4.01 26.35
CA PHE A 37 -8.41 3.40 25.22
C PHE A 37 -9.46 2.40 25.71
N SER A 38 -10.65 2.46 25.13
CA SER A 38 -11.69 1.44 25.19
C SER A 38 -12.29 1.27 23.79
N ASN A 39 -13.06 0.21 23.53
CA ASN A 39 -13.51 -0.21 22.20
C ASN A 39 -14.03 0.92 21.29
N MET A 40 -14.65 1.97 21.87
CA MET A 40 -15.17 3.12 21.12
C MET A 40 -14.80 4.48 21.72
N ASN A 41 -13.99 4.49 22.79
CA ASN A 41 -13.74 5.70 23.55
C ASN A 41 -12.24 5.93 23.66
N LEU A 42 -11.82 7.14 23.32
CA LEU A 42 -10.51 7.68 23.64
C LEU A 42 -10.68 8.72 24.74
N ALA A 43 -10.00 8.51 25.85
CA ALA A 43 -9.97 9.42 26.98
C ALA A 43 -8.60 10.10 27.06
N LEU A 44 -8.60 11.44 26.99
CA LEU A 44 -7.42 12.28 27.01
C LEU A 44 -7.48 13.17 28.26
N GLY A 45 -6.53 13.00 29.18
CA GLY A 45 -6.45 13.75 30.42
C GLY A 45 -5.27 14.73 30.43
N ASN A 46 -5.51 15.99 30.80
CA ASN A 46 -4.45 16.98 30.95
C ASN A 46 -4.24 17.37 32.44
N ASP A 47 -3.14 18.06 32.73
CA ASP A 47 -2.74 18.45 34.08
C ASP A 47 -3.61 19.61 34.64
N ALA A 48 -4.43 20.24 33.79
CA ALA A 48 -5.46 21.20 34.20
C ALA A 48 -6.72 20.53 34.78
N GLY A 49 -6.74 19.19 34.87
CA GLY A 49 -7.84 18.42 35.42
C GLY A 49 -9.00 18.20 34.45
N ILE A 50 -8.79 18.44 33.15
CA ILE A 50 -9.80 18.23 32.12
C ILE A 50 -9.63 16.81 31.54
N LEU A 51 -10.73 16.06 31.50
CA LEU A 51 -10.81 14.77 30.84
C LEU A 51 -11.71 14.89 29.60
N LEU A 52 -11.10 14.87 28.42
CA LEU A 52 -11.81 14.83 27.15
C LEU A 52 -12.06 13.38 26.75
N VAL A 53 -13.32 12.99 26.60
CA VAL A 53 -13.70 11.66 26.09
C VAL A 53 -14.24 11.84 24.68
N LYS A 54 -13.45 11.43 23.68
CA LYS A 54 -13.92 11.29 22.30
C LYS A 54 -14.52 9.90 22.16
N GLN A 55 -15.84 9.86 22.03
CA GLN A 55 -16.52 8.68 21.53
C GLN A 55 -16.37 8.69 20.02
N TYR A 56 -15.59 7.76 19.48
CA TYR A 56 -15.71 7.48 18.08
C TYR A 56 -17.08 6.84 17.92
N ALA A 57 -17.98 7.53 17.21
CA ALA A 57 -19.05 6.82 16.51
C ALA A 57 -18.35 5.66 15.82
N SER A 58 -18.91 4.47 15.93
CA SER A 58 -18.41 3.29 15.23
C SER A 58 -17.83 3.80 13.91
N TYR A 59 -16.56 3.49 13.65
CA TYR A 59 -16.27 3.21 12.26
C TYR A 59 -17.36 2.18 11.95
N GLU A 60 -18.44 2.61 11.30
CA GLU A 60 -18.97 1.81 10.23
C GLU A 60 -17.70 1.60 9.41
N SER A 61 -16.99 0.51 9.72
CA SER A 61 -16.14 -0.14 8.75
C SER A 61 -16.96 -0.03 7.48
N PRO A 62 -16.44 0.62 6.41
CA PRO A 62 -17.19 0.77 5.16
C PRO A 62 -17.88 -0.56 4.95
N PRO A 63 -19.23 -0.58 4.94
CA PRO A 63 -20.06 -1.67 5.45
C PRO A 63 -19.32 -2.93 5.15
N GLN A 64 -18.72 -3.57 6.17
CA GLN A 64 -17.75 -4.65 5.95
C GLN A 64 -18.45 -5.53 4.95
N SER A 65 -18.02 -5.49 3.68
CA SER A 65 -18.82 -6.13 2.68
C SER A 65 -18.72 -7.56 3.17
N SER A 66 -19.86 -8.15 3.48
CA SER A 66 -19.95 -9.59 3.40
C SER A 66 -19.83 -9.94 1.90
N ASP A 67 -18.83 -9.39 1.20
CA ASP A 67 -18.14 -10.06 0.14
C ASP A 67 -17.51 -11.24 0.85
N VAL A 68 -18.36 -12.25 0.99
CA VAL A 68 -17.94 -13.61 1.08
C VAL A 68 -16.81 -13.71 0.08
N ASP A 69 -15.60 -14.01 0.54
CA ASP A 69 -14.42 -14.12 -0.31
C ASP A 69 -14.68 -15.25 -1.31
N LEU A 70 -15.37 -14.89 -2.39
CA LEU A 70 -16.00 -15.81 -3.32
C LEU A 70 -14.91 -16.52 -4.09
N ILE A 71 -13.81 -15.79 -4.35
CA ILE A 71 -12.59 -16.28 -4.95
C ILE A 71 -11.91 -17.29 -4.01
N GLY A 72 -11.71 -16.95 -2.74
CA GLY A 72 -11.16 -17.88 -1.75
C GLY A 72 -12.02 -19.14 -1.59
N ILE A 73 -13.35 -18.99 -1.46
CA ILE A 73 -14.28 -20.12 -1.36
C ILE A 73 -14.23 -21.00 -2.60
N VAL A 74 -14.25 -20.41 -3.80
CA VAL A 74 -14.13 -21.15 -5.06
C VAL A 74 -12.79 -21.88 -5.13
N HIS A 75 -11.70 -21.25 -4.69
CA HIS A 75 -10.37 -21.86 -4.67
C HIS A 75 -10.28 -23.04 -3.70
N TYR A 76 -10.75 -22.88 -2.46
CA TYR A 76 -10.78 -23.98 -1.47
C TYR A 76 -11.72 -25.12 -1.91
N ALA A 77 -12.86 -24.79 -2.53
CA ALA A 77 -13.75 -25.79 -3.10
C ALA A 77 -13.08 -26.54 -4.26
N ALA A 78 -12.35 -25.85 -5.14
CA ALA A 78 -11.59 -26.47 -6.22
C ALA A 78 -10.49 -27.40 -5.66
N VAL A 79 -9.73 -26.97 -4.65
CA VAL A 79 -8.73 -27.81 -3.98
C VAL A 79 -9.37 -29.10 -3.44
N LEU A 80 -10.52 -28.99 -2.75
CA LEU A 80 -11.23 -30.14 -2.21
C LEU A 80 -11.73 -31.09 -3.32
N VAL A 81 -12.31 -30.56 -4.40
CA VAL A 81 -12.80 -31.37 -5.53
C VAL A 81 -11.65 -32.11 -6.21
N PHE A 82 -10.55 -31.42 -6.50
CA PHE A 82 -9.38 -32.04 -7.13
C PHE A 82 -8.69 -33.06 -6.22
N PHE A 83 -8.69 -32.84 -4.91
CA PHE A 83 -8.25 -33.85 -3.94
C PHE A 83 -9.09 -35.12 -4.03
N LEU A 84 -10.43 -35.00 -3.97
CA LEU A 84 -11.34 -36.14 -4.05
C LEU A 84 -11.25 -36.87 -5.39
N LEU A 85 -11.15 -36.15 -6.50
CA LEU A 85 -10.96 -36.74 -7.84
C LEU A 85 -9.62 -37.48 -7.95
N THR A 86 -8.57 -36.97 -7.31
CA THR A 86 -7.27 -37.64 -7.25
C THR A 86 -7.37 -38.92 -6.41
N CYS A 87 -7.97 -38.87 -5.22
CA CYS A 87 -8.21 -40.06 -4.39
C CYS A 87 -9.05 -41.12 -5.12
N PHE A 88 -10.10 -40.70 -5.84
CA PHE A 88 -10.94 -41.59 -6.64
C PHE A 88 -10.16 -42.24 -7.80
N SER A 89 -9.31 -41.46 -8.47
CA SER A 89 -8.45 -41.98 -9.54
C SER A 89 -7.38 -42.96 -9.04
N VAL A 90 -6.86 -42.74 -7.83
CA VAL A 90 -5.99 -43.68 -7.12
C VAL A 90 -6.74 -44.97 -6.79
N ALA A 91 -7.97 -44.87 -6.29
CA ALA A 91 -8.81 -46.03 -5.99
C ALA A 91 -9.14 -46.86 -7.24
N LEU A 92 -9.31 -46.21 -8.40
CA LEU A 92 -9.51 -46.85 -9.71
C LEU A 92 -8.21 -47.35 -10.37
N GLN A 93 -7.05 -47.15 -9.75
CA GLN A 93 -5.74 -47.54 -10.27
C GLN A 93 -5.46 -47.05 -11.71
N ASN A 94 -5.90 -45.83 -12.04
CA ASN A 94 -5.68 -45.25 -13.38
C ASN A 94 -4.50 -44.28 -13.37
N PRO A 95 -3.26 -44.73 -13.69
CA PRO A 95 -2.05 -43.92 -13.53
C PRO A 95 -2.06 -42.64 -14.38
N LYS A 96 -2.71 -42.67 -15.55
CA LYS A 96 -2.83 -41.50 -16.43
C LYS A 96 -3.72 -40.43 -15.81
N GLN A 97 -4.83 -40.82 -15.16
CA GLN A 97 -5.71 -39.88 -14.47
C GLN A 97 -5.12 -39.39 -13.15
N ILE A 98 -4.41 -40.25 -12.41
CA ILE A 98 -3.68 -39.86 -11.20
C ILE A 98 -2.66 -38.77 -11.51
N ALA A 99 -1.85 -38.94 -12.57
CA ALA A 99 -0.87 -37.94 -12.96
C ALA A 99 -1.55 -36.61 -13.33
N LYS A 100 -2.62 -36.65 -14.13
CA LYS A 100 -3.33 -35.45 -14.60
C LYS A 100 -4.06 -34.69 -13.50
N LEU A 101 -4.81 -35.40 -12.65
CA LEU A 101 -5.61 -34.79 -11.58
C LEU A 101 -4.74 -34.44 -10.37
N GLY A 102 -3.75 -35.28 -10.06
CA GLY A 102 -2.78 -35.03 -9.01
C GLY A 102 -1.88 -33.83 -9.31
N SER A 103 -1.42 -33.66 -10.55
CA SER A 103 -0.66 -32.45 -10.93
C SER A 103 -1.50 -31.18 -10.81
N ALA A 104 -2.77 -31.24 -11.21
CA ALA A 104 -3.69 -30.11 -11.07
C ALA A 104 -3.98 -29.77 -9.60
N PHE A 105 -4.16 -30.79 -8.75
CA PHE A 105 -4.30 -30.62 -7.31
C PHE A 105 -3.08 -29.95 -6.69
N VAL A 106 -1.88 -30.45 -6.99
CA VAL A 106 -0.62 -29.88 -6.48
C VAL A 106 -0.45 -28.43 -6.92
N LEU A 107 -0.81 -28.09 -8.17
CA LEU A 107 -0.78 -26.72 -8.65
C LEU A 107 -1.73 -25.80 -7.87
N LEU A 108 -2.97 -26.22 -7.62
CA LEU A 108 -3.93 -25.44 -6.84
C LEU A 108 -3.46 -25.21 -5.40
N VAL A 109 -2.83 -26.22 -4.80
CA VAL A 109 -2.21 -26.10 -3.47
C VAL A 109 -1.00 -25.16 -3.52
N ALA A 110 -0.14 -25.23 -4.53
CA ALA A 110 1.01 -24.33 -4.66
C ALA A 110 0.58 -22.86 -4.79
N ILE A 111 -0.48 -22.59 -5.54
CA ILE A 111 -1.09 -21.26 -5.66
C ILE A 111 -1.67 -20.81 -4.32
N ALA A 112 -2.31 -21.70 -3.56
CA ALA A 112 -2.86 -21.37 -2.24
C ALA A 112 -1.78 -21.12 -1.17
N VAL A 113 -0.67 -21.84 -1.23
CA VAL A 113 0.36 -21.85 -0.19
C VAL A 113 1.40 -20.75 -0.41
N VAL A 114 1.60 -20.30 -1.66
CA VAL A 114 2.69 -19.36 -1.97
C VAL A 114 2.18 -18.10 -2.67
N PRO A 115 1.74 -17.10 -1.90
CA PRO A 115 1.52 -15.74 -2.40
C PRO A 115 2.76 -15.19 -3.14
N GLU A 116 3.96 -15.61 -2.74
CA GLU A 116 5.22 -15.18 -3.36
C GLU A 116 5.41 -15.71 -4.80
N LEU A 117 4.72 -16.78 -5.22
CA LEU A 117 4.85 -17.31 -6.59
C LEU A 117 4.12 -16.45 -7.62
N SER A 118 3.01 -15.82 -7.25
CA SER A 118 2.32 -14.88 -8.14
C SER A 118 3.17 -13.63 -8.35
N VAL A 119 3.81 -13.13 -7.29
CA VAL A 119 4.76 -12.01 -7.36
C VAL A 119 5.96 -12.37 -8.24
N LYS A 120 6.59 -13.52 -8.03
CA LYS A 120 7.73 -13.97 -8.87
C LYS A 120 7.36 -14.20 -10.33
N LEU A 121 6.13 -14.63 -10.62
CA LEU A 121 5.67 -14.77 -12.00
C LEU A 121 5.45 -13.41 -12.67
N ALA A 122 4.93 -12.44 -11.91
CA ALA A 122 4.78 -11.05 -12.35
C ALA A 122 6.14 -10.39 -12.60
N GLU A 123 7.11 -10.57 -11.71
CA GLU A 123 8.50 -10.11 -11.88
C GLU A 123 9.12 -10.62 -13.18
N ASN A 124 8.94 -11.91 -13.52
CA ASN A 124 9.48 -12.50 -14.75
C ASN A 124 8.77 -12.03 -16.03
N SER A 125 7.61 -11.40 -15.91
CA SER A 125 6.82 -10.89 -17.03
C SER A 125 6.96 -9.37 -17.21
N ALA A 126 7.59 -8.68 -16.26
CA ALA A 126 7.82 -7.25 -16.33
C ALA A 126 8.84 -6.93 -17.44
N THR A 127 8.44 -6.11 -18.40
CA THR A 127 9.36 -5.52 -19.38
C THR A 127 10.32 -4.61 -18.63
N GLN A 128 11.63 -4.89 -18.70
CA GLN A 128 12.65 -3.98 -18.22
C GLN A 128 12.80 -2.84 -19.24
N GLY A 129 12.31 -1.65 -18.89
CA GLY A 129 12.74 -0.42 -19.54
C GLY A 129 14.09 0.00 -18.96
N GLU A 130 14.99 0.49 -19.81
CA GLU A 130 16.14 1.26 -19.32
C GLU A 130 15.60 2.64 -18.91
N VAL A 131 15.64 2.96 -17.61
CA VAL A 131 15.55 4.35 -17.18
C VAL A 131 16.93 4.96 -17.36
N GLU A 132 17.02 5.86 -18.34
CA GLU A 132 18.20 6.65 -18.60
C GLU A 132 18.09 7.95 -17.79
N TRP A 133 19.18 8.33 -17.13
CA TRP A 133 19.28 9.62 -16.46
C TRP A 133 19.12 10.73 -17.50
N ASP A 134 18.23 11.68 -17.26
CA ASP A 134 18.07 12.83 -18.16
C ASP A 134 19.21 13.85 -17.93
N ASP A 135 19.96 14.15 -18.98
CA ASP A 135 21.06 15.12 -18.95
C ASP A 135 20.58 16.55 -18.62
N ASP A 136 19.28 16.84 -18.80
CA ASP A 136 18.68 18.13 -18.44
C ASP A 136 18.37 18.25 -16.94
N TRP A 137 18.46 17.16 -16.15
CA TRP A 137 18.23 17.21 -14.71
C TRP A 137 19.42 17.81 -13.94
N PRO A 138 19.15 18.60 -12.89
CA PRO A 138 20.21 19.15 -12.04
C PRO A 138 21.14 18.06 -11.48
N ASP A 139 22.45 18.34 -11.49
CA ASP A 139 23.46 17.45 -10.88
C ASP A 139 23.21 17.20 -9.39
N GLU A 140 22.52 18.11 -8.70
CA GLU A 140 22.14 17.99 -7.29
C GLU A 140 21.18 16.82 -7.04
N TRP A 141 20.46 16.37 -8.06
CA TRP A 141 19.54 15.24 -7.95
C TRP A 141 20.26 13.89 -8.08
N LYS A 142 21.53 13.87 -8.49
CA LYS A 142 22.29 12.62 -8.66
C LYS A 142 22.44 11.89 -7.34
N GLY A 143 22.04 10.62 -7.32
CA GLY A 143 22.07 9.78 -6.12
C GLY A 143 20.95 10.11 -5.12
N THR A 144 19.92 10.82 -5.55
CA THR A 144 18.68 11.05 -4.81
C THR A 144 17.51 10.42 -5.56
N GLN A 145 16.38 10.26 -4.86
CA GLN A 145 15.15 9.81 -5.51
C GLN A 145 14.65 10.88 -6.48
N VAL A 146 14.25 10.45 -7.67
CA VAL A 146 13.66 11.30 -8.70
C VAL A 146 12.27 10.81 -9.03
N MET A 147 11.34 11.74 -9.12
CA MET A 147 9.94 11.48 -9.46
C MET A 147 9.60 12.17 -10.77
N VAL A 148 9.10 11.41 -11.73
CA VAL A 148 8.68 11.88 -13.05
C VAL A 148 7.19 11.60 -13.25
N PHE A 149 6.42 12.60 -13.66
CA PHE A 149 5.01 12.49 -14.02
C PHE A 149 4.81 12.88 -15.47
N GLU A 150 4.14 12.06 -16.26
CA GLU A 150 3.63 12.42 -17.57
C GLU A 150 2.13 12.75 -17.46
N ILE A 151 1.76 14.03 -17.39
CA ILE A 151 0.36 14.46 -17.24
C ILE A 151 -0.02 15.27 -18.48
N ASP A 152 -1.11 14.89 -19.15
CA ASP A 152 -1.60 15.55 -20.37
C ASP A 152 -0.53 15.70 -21.48
N GLY A 153 0.41 14.74 -21.56
CA GLY A 153 1.53 14.75 -22.51
C GLY A 153 2.65 15.73 -22.14
N GLN A 154 2.63 16.30 -20.93
CA GLN A 154 3.70 17.11 -20.37
C GLN A 154 4.43 16.33 -19.28
N GLN A 155 5.77 16.38 -19.32
CA GLN A 155 6.62 15.76 -18.32
C GLN A 155 6.92 16.74 -17.19
N HIS A 156 6.68 16.32 -15.96
CA HIS A 156 7.01 17.06 -14.74
C HIS A 156 7.98 16.21 -13.92
N ALA A 157 9.19 16.70 -13.68
CA ALA A 157 10.20 15.98 -12.91
C ALA A 157 10.62 16.77 -11.67
N ILE A 158 10.86 16.07 -10.58
CA ILE A 158 11.44 16.62 -9.34
C ILE A 158 12.38 15.59 -8.72
N GLY A 159 13.55 16.04 -8.26
CA GLY A 159 14.53 15.24 -7.54
C GLY A 159 15.13 16.02 -6.39
N GLY A 160 16.10 15.43 -5.68
CA GLY A 160 16.67 16.03 -4.48
C GLY A 160 15.75 16.00 -3.26
N LEU A 161 14.71 15.16 -3.29
CA LEU A 161 13.76 14.98 -2.20
C LEU A 161 14.36 14.16 -1.06
N GLU A 162 13.80 14.31 0.15
CA GLU A 162 14.14 13.42 1.26
C GLU A 162 13.79 11.98 0.89
N PRO A 163 14.71 11.00 1.09
CA PRO A 163 14.45 9.62 0.74
C PRO A 163 13.20 9.06 1.43
N GLN A 164 12.26 8.59 0.62
CA GLN A 164 11.04 7.92 1.07
C GLN A 164 11.18 6.41 0.93
N THR A 165 10.39 5.67 1.71
CA THR A 165 10.49 4.20 1.71
C THR A 165 9.63 3.58 0.62
N THR A 166 8.51 4.23 0.28
CA THR A 166 7.50 3.70 -0.65
C THR A 166 7.18 4.66 -1.79
N VAL A 167 6.71 4.11 -2.92
CA VAL A 167 6.22 4.92 -4.05
C VAL A 167 5.09 5.85 -3.64
N TYR A 168 4.20 5.42 -2.74
CA TYR A 168 3.11 6.24 -2.23
C TYR A 168 3.61 7.51 -1.52
N GLU A 169 4.58 7.36 -0.62
CA GLU A 169 5.18 8.47 0.12
C GLU A 169 5.90 9.44 -0.82
N LEU A 170 6.74 8.93 -1.73
CA LEU A 170 7.45 9.75 -2.71
C LEU A 170 6.50 10.50 -3.63
N THR A 171 5.45 9.82 -4.12
CA THR A 171 4.44 10.42 -4.99
C THR A 171 3.70 11.55 -4.29
N THR A 172 3.32 11.36 -3.02
CA THR A 172 2.60 12.36 -2.23
C THR A 172 3.48 13.59 -1.99
N LEU A 173 4.72 13.40 -1.57
CA LEU A 173 5.70 14.47 -1.34
C LEU A 173 5.99 15.26 -2.63
N ALA A 174 6.28 14.57 -3.72
CA ALA A 174 6.58 15.20 -5.00
C ALA A 174 5.39 15.98 -5.56
N CYS A 175 4.16 15.49 -5.38
CA CYS A 175 2.97 16.21 -5.78
C CYS A 175 2.73 17.47 -4.93
N GLU A 176 3.02 17.42 -3.62
CA GLU A 176 2.94 18.60 -2.74
C GLU A 176 3.92 19.69 -3.18
N GLU A 177 5.19 19.32 -3.44
CA GLU A 177 6.24 20.25 -3.89
C GLU A 177 5.97 20.83 -5.29
N LEU A 178 5.42 20.03 -6.20
CA LEU A 178 5.06 20.48 -7.55
C LEU A 178 3.69 21.17 -7.63
N GLY A 179 2.91 21.17 -6.54
CA GLY A 179 1.54 21.69 -6.52
C GLY A 179 0.56 20.88 -7.39
N ILE A 180 0.84 19.60 -7.62
CA ILE A 180 -0.03 18.67 -8.35
C ILE A 180 -1.09 18.12 -7.39
N THR A 181 -2.36 18.24 -7.76
CA THR A 181 -3.46 17.68 -6.95
C THR A 181 -3.65 16.20 -7.29
N THR A 182 -3.65 15.34 -6.28
CA THR A 182 -3.90 13.90 -6.45
C THR A 182 -5.28 13.51 -5.92
N GLN A 183 -5.91 12.55 -6.58
CA GLN A 183 -7.04 11.80 -6.03
C GLN A 183 -6.59 10.36 -5.81
N ILE A 184 -6.53 9.93 -4.56
CA ILE A 184 -6.13 8.58 -4.17
C ILE A 184 -7.26 7.94 -3.38
N GLU A 185 -7.69 6.76 -3.81
CA GLU A 185 -8.72 5.97 -3.15
C GLU A 185 -8.11 4.80 -2.41
N GLN A 186 -8.59 4.54 -1.19
CA GLN A 186 -8.17 3.37 -0.43
C GLN A 186 -9.06 2.18 -0.81
N GLN A 187 -8.46 1.18 -1.45
CA GLN A 187 -9.14 -0.05 -1.85
C GLN A 187 -8.67 -1.23 -1.00
N TYR A 188 -9.36 -2.38 -1.13
CA TYR A 188 -9.00 -3.61 -0.42
C TYR A 188 -7.56 -4.07 -0.68
N LEU A 189 -7.03 -3.79 -1.87
CA LEU A 189 -5.67 -4.16 -2.29
C LEU A 189 -4.63 -3.06 -2.06
N GLY A 190 -5.00 -1.96 -1.39
CA GLY A 190 -4.12 -0.82 -1.11
C GLY A 190 -4.56 0.48 -1.76
N ALA A 191 -3.69 1.48 -1.69
CA ALA A 191 -3.97 2.80 -2.23
C ALA A 191 -3.94 2.77 -3.77
N TYR A 192 -5.00 3.28 -4.38
CA TYR A 192 -5.17 3.36 -5.83
C TYR A 192 -5.21 4.82 -6.28
N LEU A 193 -4.31 5.18 -7.18
CA LEU A 193 -4.26 6.52 -7.75
C LEU A 193 -5.32 6.66 -8.86
N VAL A 194 -6.23 7.60 -8.68
CA VAL A 194 -7.34 7.87 -9.61
C VAL A 194 -6.99 8.96 -10.61
N SER A 195 -6.35 10.04 -10.16
CA SER A 195 -6.02 11.16 -11.05
C SER A 195 -4.89 12.03 -10.54
N PHE A 196 -4.15 12.63 -11.48
CA PHE A 196 -3.34 13.83 -11.26
C PHE A 196 -4.03 15.04 -11.89
N ASN A 197 -4.17 16.15 -11.16
CA ASN A 197 -4.83 17.39 -11.61
C ASN A 197 -6.24 17.20 -12.22
N GLY A 198 -6.95 16.15 -11.81
CA GLY A 198 -8.26 15.79 -12.36
C GLY A 198 -8.22 15.01 -13.68
N SER A 199 -7.03 14.74 -14.24
CA SER A 199 -6.84 13.85 -15.38
C SER A 199 -6.87 12.39 -14.92
N ILE A 200 -7.91 11.67 -15.34
CA ILE A 200 -8.18 10.28 -14.90
C ILE A 200 -7.58 9.24 -15.87
N GLY A 201 -7.53 9.54 -17.18
CA GLY A 201 -7.07 8.58 -18.20
C GLY A 201 -7.86 7.27 -18.22
N ASP A 202 -7.25 6.18 -18.74
CA ASP A 202 -7.72 4.79 -18.55
C ASP A 202 -7.14 4.15 -17.26
N GLY A 203 -6.36 4.93 -16.52
CA GLY A 203 -5.64 4.53 -15.33
C GLY A 203 -4.23 5.11 -15.31
N TRP A 204 -3.56 4.94 -14.19
CA TRP A 204 -2.18 5.38 -13.99
C TRP A 204 -1.31 4.18 -13.66
N GLU A 205 -0.18 4.07 -14.35
CA GLU A 205 0.82 3.07 -14.02
C GLU A 205 2.14 3.73 -13.63
N PHE A 206 2.89 3.03 -12.78
CA PHE A 206 4.21 3.46 -12.37
C PHE A 206 5.28 2.40 -12.62
N THR A 207 6.48 2.87 -12.89
CA THR A 207 7.70 2.06 -12.93
C THR A 207 8.69 2.57 -11.90
N VAL A 208 9.48 1.65 -11.35
CA VAL A 208 10.63 1.96 -10.48
C VAL A 208 11.88 1.49 -11.21
N ASP A 209 12.84 2.39 -11.42
CA ASP A 209 14.08 2.14 -12.15
C ASP A 209 13.81 1.48 -13.53
N GLY A 210 12.73 1.91 -14.21
CA GLY A 210 12.31 1.42 -15.53
C GLY A 210 11.61 0.07 -15.54
N THR A 211 11.44 -0.55 -14.37
CA THR A 211 10.74 -1.82 -14.23
C THR A 211 9.37 -1.60 -13.62
N ARG A 212 8.34 -2.21 -14.23
CA ARG A 212 6.98 -2.19 -13.67
C ARG A 212 6.96 -2.95 -12.34
N SER A 213 6.41 -2.33 -11.30
CA SER A 213 6.26 -2.98 -10.00
C SER A 213 5.17 -4.06 -10.05
N PRO A 214 5.41 -5.26 -9.49
CA PRO A 214 4.38 -6.31 -9.35
C PRO A 214 3.40 -6.03 -8.21
N VAL A 215 3.68 -5.03 -7.37
CA VAL A 215 2.88 -4.63 -6.20
C VAL A 215 2.43 -3.17 -6.31
N GLY A 216 1.41 -2.80 -5.55
CA GLY A 216 0.86 -1.42 -5.54
C GLY A 216 1.79 -0.41 -4.88
N MET A 217 1.47 0.88 -5.03
CA MET A 217 2.34 1.99 -4.60
C MET A 217 2.62 2.03 -3.08
N SER A 218 1.75 1.43 -2.26
CA SER A 218 1.92 1.34 -0.81
C SER A 218 2.99 0.33 -0.38
N ASP A 219 3.25 -0.69 -1.21
CA ASP A 219 4.17 -1.79 -0.89
C ASP A 219 5.44 -1.76 -1.76
N ALA A 220 5.43 -1.02 -2.87
CA ALA A 220 6.57 -0.85 -3.74
C ALA A 220 7.68 -0.05 -3.03
N GLN A 221 8.76 -0.74 -2.64
CA GLN A 221 9.89 -0.15 -1.94
C GLN A 221 10.85 0.56 -2.87
N LEU A 222 11.44 1.64 -2.38
CA LEU A 222 12.41 2.48 -3.09
C LEU A 222 13.79 2.39 -2.45
N LYS A 223 14.83 2.56 -3.27
CA LYS A 223 16.20 2.82 -2.83
C LYS A 223 16.41 4.33 -2.72
N ASP A 224 17.51 4.74 -2.09
CA ASP A 224 17.85 6.16 -1.91
C ASP A 224 18.08 6.91 -3.23
N ASP A 225 18.34 6.19 -4.33
CA ASP A 225 18.60 6.70 -5.68
C ASP A 225 17.57 6.25 -6.73
N SER A 226 16.41 5.74 -6.29
CA SER A 226 15.39 5.22 -7.19
C SER A 226 14.72 6.31 -8.04
N ILE A 227 14.47 5.99 -9.31
CA ILE A 227 13.71 6.83 -10.22
C ILE A 227 12.33 6.22 -10.42
N VAL A 228 11.29 6.97 -10.06
CA VAL A 228 9.91 6.55 -10.27
C VAL A 228 9.33 7.34 -11.43
N GLU A 229 8.56 6.68 -12.29
CA GLU A 229 7.87 7.33 -13.40
C GLU A 229 6.40 6.95 -13.39
N TRP A 230 5.51 7.95 -13.39
CA TRP A 230 4.07 7.78 -13.57
C TRP A 230 3.66 8.16 -14.98
N ARG A 231 2.89 7.28 -15.64
CA ARG A 231 2.38 7.50 -16.99
C ARG A 231 0.90 7.13 -17.08
N PRO A 232 0.13 7.81 -17.92
CA PRO A 232 -1.24 7.42 -18.21
C PRO A 232 -1.23 6.12 -19.03
N VAL A 233 -2.22 5.25 -18.76
CA VAL A 233 -2.49 4.05 -19.57
C VAL A 233 -3.36 4.42 -20.76
#